data_AF-A0A756PC71-F1
#
_entry.id   AF-A0A756PC71-F1
#
_cell.length_a   1.000
_cell.length_b   1.000
_cell.length_c   1.000
_cell.angle_alpha   90.00
_cell.angle_beta   90.00
_cell.angle_gamma   90.00
#
_symmetry.space_group_name_H-M   'P 1'
#
loop_
_entity.id
_entity.type
_entity.pdbx_description
1 polymer ?
#
loop_
_entity_poly.entity_id
_entity_poly.type
_entity_poly.pdbx_seq_one_letter_code
_entity_poly.pdbx_strand_id
1 'polypeptide(L)' 'MLPDDYRDWLIRFNQMIDRYERSGIEVIKVEIEPNEFSIWCLANGCEISTKSCNDFAVFHGSSKALRDRDTDWGYE' A
#
# COMPACT_ATOMS: atom_id res chain seq x y z
N MET A 1 -3.33 -8.46 -16.40
CA MET A 1 -3.39 -7.07 -16.91
C MET A 1 -4.19 -6.24 -15.92
N LEU A 2 -3.67 -5.07 -15.55
CA LEU A 2 -4.46 -4.05 -14.85
C LEU A 2 -5.58 -3.59 -15.79
N PRO A 3 -6.82 -3.38 -15.32
CA PRO A 3 -7.89 -2.84 -16.15
C PRO A 3 -7.52 -1.47 -16.69
N ASP A 4 -7.89 -1.20 -17.94
CA ASP A 4 -7.67 0.12 -18.56
C ASP A 4 -8.57 1.20 -17.93
N ASP A 5 -9.69 0.80 -17.32
CA ASP A 5 -10.61 1.70 -16.62
C ASP A 5 -10.38 1.69 -15.11
N TYR A 6 -10.30 2.89 -14.53
CA TYR A 6 -10.08 3.07 -13.08
C TYR A 6 -11.20 2.46 -12.23
N ARG A 7 -12.46 2.53 -12.68
CA ARG A 7 -13.59 1.95 -11.93
C ARG A 7 -13.51 0.44 -11.91
N ASP A 8 -13.16 -0.18 -13.04
CA ASP A 8 -12.96 -1.62 -13.12
C ASP A 8 -11.79 -2.08 -12.22
N TRP A 9 -10.70 -1.31 -12.20
CA TRP A 9 -9.60 -1.53 -11.28
C TRP A 9 -10.07 -1.44 -9.82
N LEU A 10 -10.82 -0.39 -9.47
CA LEU A 10 -11.31 -0.16 -8.10
C LEU A 10 -12.24 -1.28 -7.63
N ILE A 11 -13.14 -1.76 -8.50
CA ILE A 11 -14.02 -2.90 -8.20
C ILE A 11 -13.19 -4.15 -7.89
N ARG A 12 -12.22 -4.49 -8.75
CA ARG A 12 -11.37 -5.67 -8.55
C ARG A 12 -10.50 -5.55 -7.31
N PHE A 13 -10.01 -4.35 -7.01
CA PHE A 13 -9.25 -4.05 -5.81
C PHE A 13 -10.07 -4.30 -4.54
N ASN A 14 -11.30 -3.77 -4.48
CA ASN A 14 -12.20 -4.00 -3.33
C ASN A 14 -12.55 -5.49 -3.17
N GLN A 15 -12.85 -6.20 -4.26
CA GLN A 15 -13.09 -7.65 -4.22
C GLN A 15 -11.88 -8.46 -3.75
N MET A 16 -10.67 -7.96 -3.99
CA MET A 16 -9.44 -8.58 -3.50
C MET A 16 -9.30 -8.37 -1.99
N ILE A 17 -9.52 -7.15 -1.49
CA ILE A 17 -9.49 -6.83 -0.06
C ILE A 17 -10.48 -7.72 0.71
N ASP A 18 -11.74 -7.74 0.29
CA ASP A 18 -12.79 -8.54 0.94
C ASP A 18 -12.40 -10.02 1.07
N ARG A 19 -11.70 -10.57 0.07
CA ARG A 19 -11.26 -11.98 0.11
C ARG A 19 -10.16 -12.22 1.12
N TYR A 20 -9.20 -11.31 1.23
CA TYR A 20 -8.13 -11.42 2.22
C TYR A 20 -8.66 -11.25 3.64
N GLU A 21 -9.50 -10.25 3.88
CA GLU A 21 -10.09 -10.00 5.20
C GLU A 21 -10.96 -11.17 5.66
N ARG A 22 -11.78 -11.76 4.78
CA ARG A 22 -12.54 -12.99 5.07
C ARG A 22 -11.67 -14.20 5.37
N SER A 23 -10.41 -14.19 4.93
CA SER A 23 -9.43 -15.24 5.22
C SER A 23 -8.65 -14.98 6.50
N GLY A 24 -8.99 -13.93 7.25
CA GLY A 24 -8.30 -13.53 8.49
C GLY A 24 -6.99 -12.78 8.25
N ILE A 25 -6.73 -12.33 7.02
CA ILE A 25 -5.55 -11.53 6.67
C ILE A 25 -5.96 -10.06 6.71
N GLU A 26 -5.36 -9.31 7.62
CA GLU A 26 -5.54 -7.86 7.68
C GLU A 26 -4.90 -7.19 6.45
N VAL A 27 -5.66 -6.33 5.78
CA VAL A 27 -5.19 -5.60 4.60
C VAL A 27 -4.95 -4.14 4.97
N ILE A 28 -3.68 -3.73 4.94
CA ILE A 28 -3.31 -2.34 5.18
C ILE A 28 -3.38 -1.57 3.87
N LYS A 29 -4.29 -0.59 3.81
CA LYS A 29 -4.39 0.34 2.68
C LYS A 29 -3.44 1.49 2.88
N VAL A 30 -2.60 1.72 1.88
CA VAL A 30 -1.57 2.75 1.93
C VAL A 30 -1.79 3.68 0.74
N GLU A 31 -2.21 4.91 1.03
CA GLU A 31 -2.23 5.98 0.05
C GLU A 31 -0.83 6.57 -0.09
N ILE A 32 -0.45 6.83 -1.34
CA ILE A 32 0.87 7.32 -1.72
C ILE A 32 0.68 8.41 -2.77
N GLU A 33 1.34 9.54 -2.56
CA GLU A 33 1.43 10.56 -3.60
C GLU A 33 2.45 10.13 -4.68
N PRO A 34 2.13 10.23 -5.98
CA PRO A 34 3.04 9.78 -7.05
C PRO A 34 4.44 10.40 -6.97
N ASN A 35 4.52 11.64 -6.49
CA ASN A 35 5.78 12.36 -6.31
C ASN A 35 6.66 11.71 -5.23
N GLU A 36 6.07 11.23 -4.13
CA GLU A 36 6.82 10.60 -3.03
C GLU A 36 7.52 9.33 -3.50
N PHE A 37 6.84 8.51 -4.31
CA PHE A 37 7.44 7.32 -4.90
C PHE A 37 8.64 7.66 -5.79
N SER A 38 8.51 8.68 -6.65
CA SER A 38 9.59 9.10 -7.54
C SER A 38 10.80 9.64 -6.79
N ILE A 39 10.57 10.43 -5.72
CA ILE A 39 11.62 10.98 -4.86
C ILE A 39 12.31 9.84 -4.10
N TRP A 40 11.55 8.89 -3.58
CA TRP A 40 12.11 7.73 -2.90
C TRP A 40 12.96 6.87 -3.84
N CYS A 41 12.52 6.66 -5.09
CA CYS A 41 13.31 5.94 -6.08
C CYS A 41 14.66 6.62 -6.34
N LEU A 42 14.66 7.94 -6.51
CA LEU A 42 15.88 8.73 -6.70
C LEU A 42 16.81 8.64 -5.48
N ALA A 43 16.27 8.75 -4.27
CA ALA A 43 17.05 8.69 -3.03
C ALA A 43 17.68 7.31 -2.77
N ASN A 44 17.03 6.24 -3.21
CA ASN A 44 17.51 4.85 -3.02
C ASN A 44 18.27 4.31 -4.23
N GLY A 45 18.44 5.12 -5.29
CA GLY A 45 19.14 4.72 -6.51
C GLY A 45 18.44 3.57 -7.26
N CYS A 46 17.11 3.48 -7.21
CA CYS A 46 16.34 2.45 -7.91
C CYS A 46 15.50 3.04 -9.05
N GLU A 47 15.26 2.21 -10.07
CA GLU A 47 14.47 2.59 -11.24
C GLU A 47 12.96 2.58 -10.93
N ILE A 48 12.19 3.34 -11.69
CA ILE A 48 10.72 3.29 -11.64
C ILE A 48 10.27 1.96 -12.26
N SER A 49 9.97 0.99 -11.42
CA SER A 49 9.60 -0.37 -11.82
C SER A 49 8.56 -0.96 -10.87
N THR A 50 7.89 -2.03 -11.31
CA THR A 50 6.94 -2.78 -10.45
C THR A 50 7.62 -3.31 -9.18
N LYS A 51 8.90 -3.71 -9.26
CA LYS A 51 9.67 -4.13 -8.09
C LYS A 51 9.81 -2.97 -7.10
N SER A 52 10.23 -1.80 -7.58
CA SER A 52 10.40 -0.62 -6.74
C SER A 52 9.07 -0.14 -6.14
N CYS A 53 7.96 -0.26 -6.86
CA CYS A 53 6.61 -0.02 -6.30
C CYS A 53 6.31 -0.94 -5.11
N ASN A 54 6.61 -2.24 -5.22
CA ASN A 54 6.39 -3.18 -4.12
C ASN A 54 7.31 -2.89 -2.93
N ASP A 55 8.61 -2.64 -3.19
CA ASP A 55 9.58 -2.31 -2.15
C ASP A 55 9.17 -1.02 -1.42
N PHE A 56 8.69 -0.02 -2.16
CA PHE A 56 8.17 1.22 -1.60
C PHE A 56 6.89 1.03 -0.78
N ALA A 57 5.94 0.21 -1.27
CA ALA A 57 4.71 -0.11 -0.54
C ALA A 57 5.02 -0.80 0.80
N VAL A 58 6.02 -1.68 0.84
CA VAL A 58 6.49 -2.31 2.10
C VAL A 58 7.13 -1.28 3.02
N PHE A 59 8.03 -0.44 2.51
CA PHE A 59 8.68 0.62 3.30
C PHE A 59 7.65 1.59 3.93
N HIS A 60 6.73 2.09 3.10
CA HIS A 60 5.72 3.05 3.53
C HIS A 60 4.65 2.40 4.42
N GLY A 61 4.18 1.19 4.05
CA GLY A 61 3.22 0.41 4.81
C GLY A 61 3.74 -0.02 6.17
N SER A 62 5.01 -0.45 6.28
CA SER A 62 5.63 -0.80 7.56
C SER A 62 5.71 0.40 8.50
N SER A 63 6.04 1.58 7.95
CA SER A 63 6.08 2.83 8.73
C SER A 63 4.71 3.22 9.26
N LYS A 64 3.64 2.94 8.52
CA LYS A 64 2.25 3.22 8.91
C LYS A 64 1.69 2.19 9.90
N ALA A 65 1.96 0.90 9.68
CA ALA A 65 1.55 -0.17 10.59
C ALA A 65 2.13 0.00 12.00
N LEU A 66 3.38 0.47 12.11
CA LEU A 66 3.99 0.78 13.40
C LEU A 66 3.28 1.95 14.11
N ARG A 67 2.85 2.98 13.37
CA ARG A 67 2.14 4.14 13.93
C ARG A 67 0.72 3.82 14.39
N ASP A 68 -0.01 3.00 13.64
CA ASP A 68 -1.37 2.60 14.01
C ASP A 68 -1.34 1.70 15.27
N ARG A 69 -0.32 0.84 15.40
CA ARG A 69 -0.12 -0.02 16.58
C ARG A 69 0.28 0.75 17.85
N ASP A 70 0.98 1.87 17.72
CA ASP A 70 1.29 2.75 18.84
C ASP A 70 0.07 3.57 19.30
N THR A 71 -0.91 3.79 18.42
CA THR A 71 -2.13 4.56 18.71
C THR A 71 -3.18 3.73 19.45
N ASP A 72 -3.16 2.40 19.30
CA ASP A 72 -4.11 1.46 19.93
C ASP A 72 -3.87 1.23 21.44
N TRP A 73 -2.81 1.82 22.02
CA TRP A 73 -2.54 1.81 23.46
C TRP A 73 -3.14 3.01 24.21
N GLY A 74 -3.94 3.83 23.54
CA GLY A 74 -4.52 5.07 24.09
C GLY A 74 -5.94 4.95 24.64
N TYR A 75 -6.02 4.60 25.93
CA TYR A 75 -7.12 4.82 26.90
C TYR A 75 -8.29 3.81 26.95
N GLU A 76 -8.35 3.09 28.08
CA GLU A 76 -9.57 2.56 28.74
C GLU A 76 -10.56 3.69 29.11
#